data_AF-A0A372JV48-F1
#
_entry.id   AF-A0A372JV48-F1
#
_cell.length_a   1.000
_cell.length_b   1.000
_cell.length_c   1.000
_cell.angle_alpha   90.00
_cell.angle_beta   90.00
_cell.angle_gamma   90.00
#
_symmetry.space_group_name_H-M   'P 1'
#
loop_
_entity.id
_entity.type
_entity.pdbx_description
1 polymer ?
#
loop_
_entity_poly.entity_id
_entity_poly.type
_entity_poly.pdbx_seq_one_letter_code
_entity_poly.pdbx_strand_id
1 'polypeptide(L)'
;MVQVTASNLPWSFNPVASASGVFLGTLTGVKVKIVGSDNCHATLAGPAGAGASLSATYTNSTATLTLGSTGSTTNLSVQTTDVNCDPTLFNVGDVFKLSASYKISPPLPTS
;
A
#
# COMPACT_ATOMS: atom_id res chain seq x y z
N MET A 1 -15.01 -3.78 -12.85
CA MET A 1 -14.64 -3.67 -11.42
C MET A 1 -13.20 -4.11 -11.26
N VAL A 2 -12.45 -3.48 -10.37
CA VAL A 2 -11.07 -3.86 -10.07
C VAL A 2 -11.01 -4.28 -8.60
N GLN A 3 -10.51 -5.49 -8.33
CA GLN A 3 -10.30 -5.97 -6.98
C GLN A 3 -8.83 -5.78 -6.58
N VAL A 4 -8.61 -5.16 -5.44
CA VAL A 4 -7.29 -4.89 -4.86
C VAL A 4 -7.17 -5.67 -3.56
N THR A 5 -6.24 -6.61 -3.48
CA THR A 5 -6.08 -7.52 -2.33
C THR A 5 -4.70 -7.35 -1.70
N ALA A 6 -4.68 -7.12 -0.39
CA ALA A 6 -3.44 -7.10 0.39
C ALA A 6 -2.82 -8.50 0.45
N SER A 7 -1.51 -8.59 0.32
CA SER A 7 -0.74 -9.84 0.42
C SER A 7 0.57 -9.61 1.18
N ASN A 8 1.27 -10.69 1.52
CA ASN A 8 2.52 -10.62 2.29
C ASN A 8 2.34 -9.96 3.67
N LEU A 9 1.26 -10.32 4.36
CA LEU A 9 0.98 -9.86 5.72
C LEU A 9 1.81 -10.69 6.74
N PRO A 10 2.18 -10.11 7.90
CA PRO A 10 1.87 -8.74 8.33
C PRO A 10 2.75 -7.68 7.65
N TRP A 11 2.18 -6.50 7.46
CA TRP A 11 2.95 -5.30 7.12
C TRP A 11 3.39 -4.58 8.39
N SER A 12 4.50 -3.85 8.32
CA SER A 12 5.09 -3.17 9.49
C SER A 12 4.98 -1.66 9.35
N PHE A 13 4.35 -1.00 10.33
CA PHE A 13 4.30 0.46 10.39
C PHE A 13 5.42 0.98 11.30
N ASN A 14 6.30 1.80 10.74
CA ASN A 14 7.44 2.39 11.43
C ASN A 14 7.17 3.89 11.64
N PRO A 15 6.75 4.34 12.84
CA PRO A 15 6.50 5.75 13.10
C PRO A 15 7.80 6.55 13.08
N VAL A 16 7.76 7.73 12.45
CA VAL A 16 8.88 8.66 12.31
C VAL A 16 8.63 9.95 13.11
N ALA A 17 7.37 10.39 13.16
CA ALA A 17 6.96 11.55 13.94
C ALA A 17 5.58 11.32 14.55
N SER A 18 5.31 11.98 15.67
CA SER A 18 3.97 12.00 16.26
C SER A 18 3.61 13.40 16.74
N ALA A 19 2.34 13.76 16.57
CA ALA A 19 1.77 15.00 17.08
C ALA A 19 0.30 14.75 17.44
N SER A 20 -0.07 15.01 18.70
CA SER A 20 -1.47 14.97 19.16
C SER A 20 -2.23 13.67 18.80
N GLY A 21 -1.56 12.52 18.93
CA GLY A 21 -2.16 11.21 18.60
C GLY A 21 -2.24 10.89 17.10
N VAL A 22 -1.61 11.70 16.25
CA VAL A 22 -1.37 11.41 14.83
C VAL A 22 0.08 11.00 14.66
N PHE A 23 0.30 9.83 14.08
CA PHE A 23 1.61 9.23 13.84
C PHE A 23 1.88 9.21 12.35
N LEU A 24 2.93 9.91 11.92
CA LEU A 24 3.45 9.84 10.56
C LEU A 24 4.54 8.78 10.52
N GLY A 25 4.53 7.92 9.51
CA GLY A 25 5.50 6.87 9.40
C GLY A 25 5.57 6.22 8.03
N THR A 26 6.35 5.15 7.96
CA THR A 26 6.52 4.34 6.76
C THR A 26 5.96 2.95 7.00
N LEU A 27 4.99 2.55 6.19
CA LEU A 27 4.49 1.19 6.10
C LEU A 27 5.38 0.39 5.16
N THR A 28 5.98 -0.69 5.66
CA THR A 28 6.88 -1.57 4.90
C THR A 28 6.31 -2.97 4.75
N GLY A 29 6.79 -3.71 3.76
CA GLY A 29 6.33 -5.08 3.48
C GLY A 29 5.14 -5.16 2.53
N VAL A 30 4.70 -4.02 1.99
CA VAL A 30 3.44 -3.93 1.23
C VAL A 30 3.54 -4.65 -0.11
N LYS A 31 2.64 -5.62 -0.32
CA LYS A 31 2.42 -6.28 -1.62
C LYS A 31 0.94 -6.34 -1.91
N VAL A 32 0.56 -6.03 -3.13
CA VAL A 32 -0.84 -5.93 -3.53
C VAL A 32 -1.06 -6.76 -4.78
N LYS A 33 -2.14 -7.53 -4.80
CA LYS A 33 -2.63 -8.20 -6.00
C LYS A 33 -3.82 -7.43 -6.57
N ILE A 34 -3.79 -7.20 -7.88
CA ILE A 34 -4.88 -6.59 -8.62
C ILE A 34 -5.50 -7.64 -9.52
N VAL A 35 -6.83 -7.71 -9.52
CA VAL A 35 -7.61 -8.46 -10.51
C VAL A 35 -8.55 -7.49 -11.19
N GLY A 36 -8.30 -7.22 -12.47
CA GLY A 36 -9.11 -6.38 -13.34
C GLY A 36 -10.40 -7.07 -13.78
N SER A 37 -11.36 -6.30 -14.29
CA SER A 37 -12.63 -6.85 -14.84
C SER A 37 -12.46 -7.62 -16.14
N ASP A 38 -11.36 -7.37 -16.83
CA ASP A 38 -10.87 -8.08 -18.01
C ASP A 38 -10.06 -9.33 -17.64
N ASN A 39 -10.06 -9.73 -16.36
CA ASN A 39 -9.25 -10.83 -15.84
C ASN A 39 -7.74 -10.57 -15.93
N CYS A 40 -7.30 -9.31 -16.04
CA CYS A 40 -5.89 -8.93 -15.86
C CYS A 40 -5.47 -9.18 -14.41
N HIS A 41 -4.45 -10.02 -14.23
CA HIS A 41 -3.85 -10.26 -12.92
C HIS A 41 -2.50 -9.57 -12.83
N ALA A 42 -2.35 -8.70 -11.83
CA ALA A 42 -1.09 -8.03 -11.57
C ALA A 42 -0.65 -8.13 -10.11
N THR A 43 0.66 -8.16 -9.91
CA THR A 43 1.26 -8.02 -8.57
C THR A 43 2.03 -6.72 -8.51
N LEU A 44 1.75 -5.91 -7.50
CA LEU A 44 2.46 -4.68 -7.19
C LEU A 44 3.27 -4.92 -5.92
N ALA A 45 4.55 -4.57 -5.96
CA ALA A 45 5.47 -4.71 -4.84
C ALA A 45 6.55 -3.62 -4.91
N GLY A 46 7.50 -3.69 -3.98
CA GLY A 46 8.72 -2.89 -4.04
C GLY A 46 9.70 -3.43 -5.09
N PRO A 47 10.84 -2.74 -5.26
CA PRO A 47 11.88 -3.12 -6.22
C PRO A 47 12.28 -4.60 -6.10
N ALA A 48 12.53 -5.24 -7.25
CA ALA A 48 12.90 -6.66 -7.36
C ALA A 48 11.90 -7.63 -6.67
N GLY A 49 10.62 -7.26 -6.59
CA GLY A 49 9.59 -8.08 -5.96
C GLY A 49 9.61 -8.09 -4.43
N ALA A 50 10.41 -7.24 -3.78
CA ALA A 50 10.41 -7.07 -2.33
C ALA A 50 9.11 -6.41 -1.83
N GLY A 51 8.90 -6.33 -0.52
CA GLY A 51 7.79 -5.54 0.02
C GLY A 51 8.02 -4.04 -0.25
N ALA A 52 6.99 -3.33 -0.70
CA ALA A 52 7.04 -1.88 -0.90
C ALA A 52 7.05 -1.13 0.45
N SER A 53 7.55 0.09 0.38
CA SER A 53 7.55 1.11 1.42
C SER A 53 6.64 2.26 0.99
N LEU A 54 5.70 2.63 1.85
CA LEU A 54 4.74 3.70 1.60
C LEU A 54 4.67 4.64 2.80
N SER A 55 4.56 5.94 2.55
CA SER A 55 4.17 6.88 3.60
C SER A 55 2.76 6.55 4.09
N ALA A 56 2.59 6.59 5.40
CA ALA A 56 1.34 6.30 6.05
C ALA A 56 1.12 7.23 7.27
N THR A 57 -0.14 7.48 7.56
CA THR A 57 -0.57 8.28 8.71
C THR A 57 -1.52 7.45 9.55
N TYR A 58 -1.15 7.18 10.80
CA TYR A 58 -2.04 6.54 11.76
C TYR A 58 -2.62 7.59 12.71
N THR A 59 -3.94 7.64 12.82
CA THR A 59 -4.66 8.53 13.74
C THR A 59 -5.28 7.70 14.85
N ASN A 60 -4.84 7.93 16.09
CA ASN A 60 -5.23 7.08 17.21
C ASN A 60 -6.67 7.30 17.66
N SER A 61 -7.17 8.54 17.61
CA SER A 61 -8.57 8.86 17.99
C SER A 61 -9.61 8.11 17.16
N THR A 62 -9.27 7.76 15.91
CA THR A 62 -10.13 7.01 14.99
C THR A 62 -9.62 5.59 14.73
N ALA A 63 -8.49 5.19 15.35
CA ALA A 63 -7.77 3.96 15.08
C ALA A 63 -7.59 3.67 13.56
N THR A 64 -7.26 4.70 12.78
CA THR A 64 -7.26 4.63 11.31
C THR A 64 -5.86 4.83 10.75
N LEU A 65 -5.41 3.90 9.90
CA LEU A 65 -4.20 4.00 9.09
C LEU A 65 -4.58 4.45 7.67
N THR A 66 -4.08 5.62 7.27
CA THR A 66 -4.30 6.21 5.95
C THR A 66 -3.04 6.12 5.11
N LEU A 67 -3.19 5.67 3.86
CA LEU A 67 -2.13 5.63 2.83
C LEU A 67 -2.41 6.62 1.72
N GLY A 68 -1.35 7.12 1.07
CA GLY A 68 -1.48 7.91 -0.15
C GLY A 68 -2.09 9.30 0.05
N SER A 69 -1.84 9.93 1.20
CA SER A 69 -2.17 11.34 1.45
C SER A 69 -1.28 12.28 0.61
N THR A 70 -1.69 13.54 0.44
CA THR A 70 -0.91 14.54 -0.30
C THR A 70 0.54 14.63 0.21
N GLY A 71 1.52 14.53 -0.69
CA GLY A 71 2.94 14.52 -0.34
C GLY A 71 3.49 13.13 0.08
N SER A 72 2.67 12.08 0.11
CA SER A 72 3.12 10.71 0.39
C SER A 72 4.05 10.18 -0.68
N THR A 73 5.06 9.43 -0.25
CA THR A 73 6.00 8.71 -1.11
C THR A 73 5.68 7.21 -1.15
N THR A 74 6.06 6.56 -2.25
CA THR A 74 5.93 5.12 -2.43
C THR A 74 6.96 4.62 -3.44
N ASN A 75 7.44 3.39 -3.26
CA ASN A 75 8.23 2.66 -4.25
C ASN A 75 7.44 1.47 -4.84
N LEU A 76 6.10 1.52 -4.76
CA LEU A 76 5.23 0.48 -5.29
C LEU A 76 5.21 0.53 -6.81
N SER A 77 5.57 -0.60 -7.44
CA SER A 77 5.51 -0.75 -8.89
C SER A 77 5.02 -2.14 -9.27
N VAL A 78 4.52 -2.25 -10.50
CA VAL A 78 4.09 -3.51 -11.09
C VAL A 78 5.30 -4.43 -11.25
N GLN A 79 5.24 -5.60 -10.63
CA GLN A 79 6.29 -6.61 -10.70
C GLN A 79 5.93 -7.73 -11.68
N THR A 80 4.65 -8.08 -11.76
CA THR A 80 4.16 -9.11 -12.68
C THR A 80 2.81 -8.69 -13.24
N THR A 81 2.56 -9.08 -14.48
CA THR A 81 1.27 -9.05 -15.17
C THR A 81 1.06 -10.40 -15.85
N ASP A 82 -0.19 -10.76 -16.12
CA ASP A 82 -0.51 -11.89 -16.99
C ASP A 82 -0.84 -11.42 -18.42
N VAL A 83 -1.17 -12.37 -19.29
CA VAL A 83 -1.48 -12.11 -20.70
C VAL A 83 -2.79 -11.35 -20.91
N ASN A 84 -3.64 -11.24 -19.88
CA ASN A 84 -4.92 -10.55 -19.98
C ASN A 84 -4.76 -9.04 -19.73
N CYS A 85 -3.60 -8.60 -19.23
CA CYS A 85 -3.31 -7.18 -19.03
C CYS A 85 -2.93 -6.50 -20.34
N ASP A 86 -3.58 -5.37 -20.64
CA ASP A 86 -3.26 -4.55 -21.81
C ASP A 86 -1.84 -3.96 -21.69
N PRO A 87 -0.89 -4.36 -22.56
CA PRO A 87 0.51 -3.92 -22.49
C PRO A 87 0.70 -2.45 -22.90
N THR A 88 -0.35 -1.77 -23.36
CA THR A 88 -0.29 -0.32 -23.64
C THR A 88 -0.74 0.52 -22.44
N LEU A 89 -1.41 -0.09 -21.47
CA LEU A 89 -1.99 0.60 -20.31
C LEU A 89 -1.37 0.19 -18.98
N PHE A 90 -0.87 -1.05 -18.86
CA PHE A 90 -0.44 -1.61 -17.58
C PHE A 90 0.75 -2.56 -17.76
N ASN A 91 1.96 -2.09 -17.42
CA ASN A 91 3.22 -2.79 -17.68
C ASN A 91 4.04 -3.03 -16.42
N VAL A 92 4.87 -4.07 -16.47
CA VAL A 92 5.91 -4.29 -15.45
C VAL A 92 6.86 -3.09 -15.42
N GLY A 93 7.09 -2.57 -14.21
CA GLY A 93 7.87 -1.35 -13.97
C GLY A 93 7.03 -0.10 -13.75
N ASP A 94 5.75 -0.10 -14.13
CA ASP A 94 4.87 1.05 -13.90
C ASP A 94 4.73 1.35 -12.40
N VAL A 95 4.84 2.62 -12.04
CA VAL A 95 4.78 3.09 -10.65
C VAL A 95 3.35 3.44 -10.28
N PHE A 96 2.90 2.97 -9.12
CA PHE A 96 1.54 3.16 -8.63
C PHE A 96 1.51 3.86 -7.28
N LYS A 97 0.49 4.70 -7.09
CA LYS A 97 0.13 5.22 -5.77
C LYS A 97 -1.05 4.42 -5.23
N LEU A 98 -0.93 3.96 -3.99
CA LEU A 98 -2.01 3.31 -3.26
C LEU A 98 -2.61 4.28 -2.26
N SER A 99 -3.88 4.64 -2.46
CA SER A 99 -4.67 5.40 -1.49
C SER A 99 -5.67 4.45 -0.83
N ALA A 100 -5.59 4.33 0.49
CA ALA A 100 -6.42 3.41 1.26
C ALA A 100 -6.58 3.89 2.70
N SER A 101 -7.64 3.42 3.37
CA SER A 101 -7.90 3.67 4.79
C SER A 101 -8.24 2.35 5.46
N TYR A 102 -7.48 1.99 6.50
CA TYR A 102 -7.63 0.75 7.25
C TYR A 102 -7.95 1.07 8.70
N LYS A 103 -8.98 0.43 9.26
CA LYS A 103 -9.25 0.47 10.70
C LYS A 103 -8.39 -0.59 11.40
N ILE A 104 -7.58 -0.16 12.35
CA ILE A 104 -6.68 -1.03 13.12
C ILE A 104 -7.38 -1.43 14.42
N SER A 105 -7.30 -2.72 14.78
CA SER A 105 -7.88 -3.25 16.01
C SER A 105 -6.95 -4.30 16.63
N PRO A 106 -6.59 -4.17 17.93
CA PRO A 106 -6.88 -3.03 18.80
C PRO A 106 -6.13 -1.75 18.37
N PRO A 107 -6.55 -0.55 18.83
CA PRO A 107 -5.80 0.67 18.61
C PRO A 107 -4.37 0.55 19.17
N LEU A 108 -3.41 1.23 18.55
CA LEU A 108 -2.05 1.28 19.07
C LEU A 108 -2.01 1.96 20.46
N PRO A 109 -1.20 1.46 21.42
CA PRO A 109 -1.10 2.06 22.74
C PRO A 109 -0.57 3.50 22.65
N THR A 110 -1.16 4.42 23.41
CA THR A 110 -0.60 5.75 23.64
C THR A 110 0.55 5.63 24.63
N SER A 111 1.79 5.90 24.21
CA SER A 111 2.92 6.08 25.14
C SER A 111 2.86 7.45 25.81
#